data_AF-A0A843G221-F1
#
_entry.id   AF-A0A843G221-F1
#
_cell.length_a   1.000
_cell.length_b   1.000
_cell.length_c   1.000
_cell.angle_alpha   90.00
_cell.angle_beta   90.00
_cell.angle_gamma   90.00
#
_symmetry.space_group_name_H-M   'P 1'
#
loop_
_entity.id
_entity.type
_entity.pdbx_description
1 polymer ?
#
loop_
_entity_poly.entity_id
_entity_poly.type
_entity_poly.pdbx_seq_one_letter_code
_entity_poly.pdbx_strand_id
1 'polypeptide(L)'
;MTLTPEMARAGVTPQLLSSTHRFTCPRCGKEFSLFQSRAIACRACPQANKNCKYVRCVHCDFEYPLNGFVVNTKEKEKFLSNYMNGVVNNYHKSFGYYRR
;
A
#
# COMPACT_ATOMS: atom_id res chain seq x y z
N MET A 1 8.68 -4.16 -14.52
CA MET A 1 7.82 -3.11 -15.11
C MET A 1 8.72 -2.00 -15.61
N THR A 2 8.62 -1.66 -16.89
CA THR A 2 9.31 -0.54 -17.50
C THR A 2 8.45 0.71 -17.38
N LEU A 3 9.06 1.83 -17.03
CA LEU A 3 8.38 3.11 -16.88
C LEU A 3 8.21 3.76 -18.26
N THR A 4 7.04 4.31 -18.57
CA THR A 4 6.90 5.12 -19.80
C THR A 4 7.54 6.50 -19.58
N PRO A 5 7.98 7.19 -20.66
CA PRO A 5 8.57 8.53 -20.54
C PRO A 5 7.63 9.54 -19.89
N GLU A 6 6.32 9.44 -20.17
CA GLU A 6 5.30 10.31 -19.59
C GLU A 6 5.11 10.07 -18.08
N MET A 7 5.17 8.81 -17.64
CA MET A 7 5.15 8.47 -16.21
C MET A 7 6.37 9.02 -15.47
N ALA A 8 7.56 8.94 -16.10
CA ALA A 8 8.78 9.50 -15.52
C ALA A 8 8.68 11.02 -15.31
N ARG A 9 8.13 11.76 -16.29
CA ARG A 9 7.92 13.22 -16.19
C ARG A 9 6.91 13.60 -15.11
N ALA A 10 5.90 12.77 -14.89
CA ALA A 10 4.93 12.94 -13.80
C ALA A 10 5.50 12.60 -12.42
N GLY A 11 6.79 12.24 -12.31
CA GLY A 11 7.42 11.85 -11.05
C GLY A 11 7.03 10.45 -10.57
N VAL A 12 6.39 9.63 -11.42
CA VAL A 12 6.07 8.24 -11.08
C VAL A 12 7.37 7.47 -11.00
N THR A 13 7.65 6.90 -9.84
CA THR A 13 8.82 6.04 -9.67
C THR A 13 8.42 4.58 -9.92
N PRO A 14 9.32 3.68 -10.35
CA PRO A 14 9.04 2.25 -10.46
C PRO A 14 8.48 1.63 -9.17
N GLN A 15 8.85 2.22 -8.03
CA GLN A 15 8.38 1.91 -6.70
C GLN A 15 6.91 2.31 -6.50
N LEU A 16 6.52 3.51 -6.96
CA LEU A 16 5.13 3.94 -6.95
C LEU A 16 4.29 3.02 -7.85
N LEU A 17 4.82 2.66 -9.02
CA LEU A 17 4.12 1.82 -9.98
C LEU A 17 3.80 0.43 -9.42
N SER A 18 4.75 -0.22 -8.75
CA SER A 18 4.53 -1.51 -8.10
C SER A 18 3.54 -1.42 -6.93
N SER A 19 3.49 -0.27 -6.26
CA SER A 19 2.61 0.01 -5.13
C SER A 19 1.16 0.31 -5.52
N THR A 20 0.93 0.77 -6.76
CA THR A 20 -0.40 1.11 -7.27
C THR A 20 -1.17 -0.12 -7.80
N HIS A 21 -0.58 -1.31 -7.73
CA HIS A 21 -1.22 -2.52 -8.20
C HIS A 21 -2.53 -2.80 -7.44
N ARG A 22 -3.52 -3.30 -8.16
CA ARG A 22 -4.79 -3.74 -7.59
C ARG A 22 -4.64 -5.12 -6.99
N PHE A 23 -5.10 -5.27 -5.76
CA PHE A 23 -5.17 -6.53 -5.02
C PHE A 23 -6.62 -7.01 -5.04
N THR A 24 -6.81 -8.28 -5.35
CA THR A 24 -8.12 -8.92 -5.28
C THR A 24 -8.27 -9.57 -3.91
N CYS A 25 -9.36 -9.29 -3.21
CA CYS A 25 -9.64 -9.92 -1.92
C CYS A 25 -9.97 -11.41 -2.11
N PRO A 26 -9.31 -12.34 -1.40
CA PRO A 26 -9.61 -13.78 -1.51
C PRO A 26 -10.98 -14.14 -0.91
N ARG A 27 -11.57 -13.27 -0.08
CA ARG A 27 -12.85 -13.52 0.59
C ARG A 27 -14.04 -12.92 -0.14
N CYS A 28 -13.94 -11.67 -0.61
CA CYS A 28 -15.07 -10.98 -1.26
C CYS A 28 -14.90 -10.76 -2.77
N GLY A 29 -13.74 -11.11 -3.34
CA GLY A 29 -13.47 -10.98 -4.78
C GLY A 29 -13.31 -9.55 -5.30
N LYS A 30 -13.48 -8.52 -4.46
CA LYS A 30 -13.35 -7.12 -4.88
C LYS A 30 -11.89 -6.71 -5.03
N GLU A 31 -11.63 -5.85 -6.01
CA GLU A 31 -10.33 -5.23 -6.26
C GLU A 31 -10.18 -3.93 -5.46
N PHE A 32 -9.00 -3.72 -4.88
CA PHE A 32 -8.64 -2.49 -4.20
C PHE A 32 -7.13 -2.26 -4.27
N SER A 33 -6.66 -1.02 -4.11
CA SER A 33 -5.21 -0.75 -4.09
C SER A 33 -4.65 -0.87 -2.68
N LEU A 34 -3.34 -1.15 -2.57
CA LEU A 34 -2.67 -1.15 -1.27
C LEU A 34 -2.73 0.22 -0.58
N PHE A 35 -2.78 1.31 -1.35
CA PHE A 35 -3.04 2.66 -0.83
C PHE A 35 -4.40 2.76 -0.13
N GLN A 36 -5.47 2.27 -0.76
CA GLN A 36 -6.81 2.28 -0.17
C GLN A 36 -6.85 1.45 1.11
N SER A 37 -6.21 0.28 1.11
CA SER A 37 -6.07 -0.54 2.32
C SER A 37 -5.41 0.23 3.46
N ARG A 38 -4.27 0.88 3.20
CA ARG A 38 -3.52 1.61 4.24
C ARG A 38 -4.24 2.87 4.73
N ALA A 39 -4.79 3.66 3.81
CA ALA A 39 -5.41 4.94 4.12
C ALA A 39 -6.81 4.81 4.76
N ILE A 40 -7.56 3.75 4.41
CA ILE A 40 -8.94 3.55 4.87
C ILE A 40 -8.98 2.46 5.95
N ALA A 41 -8.65 1.21 5.57
CA ALA A 41 -8.86 0.05 6.45
C ALA A 41 -7.82 -0.02 7.59
N CYS A 42 -6.56 0.34 7.33
CA CYS A 42 -5.50 0.27 8.32
C CYS A 42 -5.26 1.61 9.05
N ARG A 43 -6.09 2.64 8.84
CA ARG A 43 -5.85 4.01 9.34
C ARG A 43 -5.59 4.09 10.85
N ALA A 44 -6.31 3.28 11.63
CA ALA A 44 -6.22 3.25 13.09
C ALA A 44 -5.25 2.19 13.63
N CYS A 45 -4.61 1.39 12.76
CA CYS A 45 -3.76 0.31 13.20
C CYS A 45 -2.32 0.83 13.44
N PRO A 46 -1.79 0.77 14.68
CA PRO A 46 -0.44 1.26 14.97
C PRO A 46 0.65 0.43 14.30
N GLN A 47 0.34 -0.82 13.91
CA GLN A 47 1.25 -1.67 13.13
C GLN A 47 1.27 -1.30 11.65
N ALA A 48 0.22 -0.65 11.13
CA ALA A 48 0.12 -0.29 9.71
C ALA A 48 1.30 0.57 9.27
N ASN A 49 1.74 1.50 10.12
CA ASN A 49 2.88 2.37 9.87
C ASN A 49 4.24 1.73 10.22
N LYS A 50 4.26 0.48 10.71
CA LYS A 50 5.46 -0.26 11.19
C LYS A 50 5.79 -1.47 10.31
N ASN A 51 5.86 -1.28 9.00
CA ASN A 51 6.23 -2.32 8.02
C ASN A 51 5.31 -3.54 8.10
N CYS A 52 4.02 -3.28 8.29
CA CYS A 52 3.01 -4.31 8.29
C CYS A 52 3.02 -5.09 6.97
N LYS A 53 3.19 -6.40 7.08
CA LYS A 53 3.18 -7.33 5.95
C LYS A 53 1.79 -7.89 5.63
N TYR A 54 0.77 -7.31 6.25
CA TYR A 54 -0.63 -7.67 6.02
C TYR A 54 -1.32 -6.56 5.25
N VAL A 55 -2.27 -6.98 4.43
CA VAL A 55 -3.21 -6.11 3.75
C VAL A 55 -4.61 -6.38 4.31
N ARG A 56 -5.38 -5.32 4.50
CA ARG A 56 -6.76 -5.39 4.98
C ARG A 56 -7.70 -4.93 3.88
N CYS A 57 -8.68 -5.75 3.53
CA CYS A 57 -9.66 -5.39 2.52
C CYS A 57 -10.55 -4.23 3.01
N VAL A 58 -10.72 -3.20 2.18
CA VAL A 58 -11.58 -2.03 2.47
C VAL A 58 -13.08 -2.35 2.43
N HIS A 59 -13.47 -3.53 1.97
CA HIS A 59 -14.87 -3.90 1.79
C HIS A 59 -15.40 -4.93 2.79
N CYS A 60 -14.55 -5.84 3.27
CA CYS A 60 -14.96 -6.93 4.15
C CYS A 60 -14.04 -7.09 5.38
N ASP A 61 -13.11 -6.14 5.57
CA ASP A 61 -12.15 -6.11 6.68
C ASP A 61 -11.28 -7.37 6.84
N PHE A 62 -11.28 -8.25 5.85
CA PHE A 62 -10.47 -9.45 5.89
C PHE A 62 -8.99 -9.09 5.77
N GLU A 63 -8.19 -9.53 6.75
CA GLU A 63 -6.75 -9.35 6.80
C GLU A 63 -6.05 -10.60 6.28
N TYR A 64 -5.08 -10.39 5.39
CA TYR A 64 -4.32 -11.48 4.79
C TYR A 64 -2.89 -11.01 4.47
N PRO A 65 -1.91 -11.92 4.42
CA PRO A 65 -0.54 -11.55 4.09
C PRO A 65 -0.48 -10.94 2.69
N LEU A 66 0.47 -10.03 2.48
CA LEU A 66 0.76 -9.37 1.21
C LEU A 66 1.40 -10.36 0.22
N ASN A 67 0.66 -11.42 -0.13
CA ASN A 67 1.04 -12.45 -1.09
C ASN A 67 0.31 -12.21 -2.40
N GLY A 68 1.05 -12.15 -3.51
CA GLY A 68 0.48 -11.98 -4.85
C GLY A 68 1.56 -11.75 -5.92
N PHE A 69 1.14 -11.74 -7.18
CA PHE A 69 1.97 -11.67 -8.40
C PHE A 69 3.03 -10.54 -8.43
N VAL A 70 2.83 -9.48 -7.65
CA VAL A 70 3.72 -8.30 -7.56
C VAL A 70 4.86 -8.53 -6.55
N VAL A 71 4.67 -9.46 -5.61
CA VAL A 71 5.44 -9.64 -4.39
C VAL A 71 5.96 -11.07 -4.29
N ASN A 72 6.53 -11.59 -5.38
CA ASN A 72 7.01 -12.97 -5.45
C ASN A 72 8.21 -13.26 -4.52
N THR A 73 8.80 -12.23 -3.91
CA THR A 73 9.92 -12.37 -2.96
C THR A 73 9.66 -11.61 -1.66
N LYS A 74 10.12 -12.17 -0.53
CA LYS A 74 10.05 -11.53 0.80
C LYS A 74 10.71 -10.15 0.85
N GLU A 75 11.71 -9.93 -0.01
CA GLU A 75 12.40 -8.64 -0.15
C GLU A 75 11.50 -7.58 -0.77
N LYS A 76 10.78 -7.93 -1.84
CA LYS A 76 9.79 -7.04 -2.48
C LYS A 76 8.65 -6.72 -1.53
N GLU A 77 8.25 -7.67 -0.69
CA GLU A 77 7.21 -7.49 0.32
C GLU A 77 7.63 -6.47 1.38
N LYS A 78 8.85 -6.62 1.90
CA LYS A 78 9.44 -5.65 2.84
C LYS A 78 9.59 -4.28 2.18
N PHE A 79 10.09 -4.24 0.96
CA PHE A 79 10.30 -3.00 0.21
C PHE A 79 8.99 -2.24 -0.02
N LEU A 80 7.95 -2.93 -0.51
CA LEU A 80 6.64 -2.35 -0.79
C LEU A 80 5.98 -1.83 0.50
N SER A 81 6.06 -2.62 1.58
CA SER A 81 5.53 -2.24 2.88
C SER A 81 6.23 -0.98 3.41
N ASN A 82 7.57 -0.92 3.34
CA ASN A 82 8.35 0.24 3.77
C ASN A 82 8.00 1.50 2.96
N TYR A 83 7.94 1.37 1.63
CA TYR A 83 7.62 2.47 0.74
C TYR A 83 6.23 3.04 1.03
N MET A 84 5.23 2.19 1.13
CA MET A 84 3.86 2.61 1.44
C MET A 84 3.74 3.30 2.79
N ASN A 85 4.45 2.80 3.80
CA ASN A 85 4.46 3.45 5.11
C ASN A 85 5.10 4.82 5.06
N GLY A 86 6.16 4.98 4.28
CA GLY A 86 6.76 6.29 4.02
C GLY A 86 5.75 7.27 3.43
N VAL A 87 5.00 6.84 2.41
CA VAL A 87 3.98 7.70 1.75
C VAL A 87 2.85 8.07 2.72
N VAL A 88 2.28 7.09 3.42
CA VAL A 88 1.17 7.32 4.37
C VAL A 88 1.62 8.17 5.55
N ASN A 89 2.82 7.92 6.08
CA ASN A 89 3.37 8.69 7.20
C ASN A 89 3.69 10.13 6.78
N ASN A 90 4.23 10.34 5.58
CA ASN A 90 4.42 11.68 5.03
C ASN A 90 3.10 12.41 4.87
N TYR A 91 2.07 11.75 4.33
CA TYR A 91 0.72 12.31 4.25
C TYR A 91 0.17 12.69 5.63
N HIS A 92 0.30 11.82 6.64
CA HIS A 92 -0.10 12.13 8.02
C HIS A 92 0.71 13.27 8.63
N LYS A 93 2.00 13.41 8.33
CA LYS A 93 2.82 14.53 8.82
C LYS A 93 2.45 15.85 8.16
N SER A 94 2.16 15.83 6.85
CA SER A 94 1.84 17.03 6.07
C SER A 94 0.40 17.51 6.26
N PHE A 95 -0.55 16.58 6.39
CA PHE A 95 -1.99 16.89 6.39
C PHE A 95 -2.75 16.34 7.61
N GLY A 96 -2.12 15.50 8.44
CA GLY A 96 -2.76 14.96 9.63
C GLY A 96 -2.88 16.02 10.71
N TYR A 97 -4.11 16.36 11.07
CA TYR A 97 -4.39 17.14 12.27
C TYR A 97 -3.96 16.33 13.50
N TYR A 98 -2.88 16.77 14.17
CA TYR A 98 -2.68 16.46 15.58
C TYR A 98 -3.85 17.10 16.33
N ARG A 99 -4.88 16.30 16.67
CA ARG A 99 -5.74 16.67 17.79
C ARG A 99 -4.83 16.63 19.02
N ARG A 100 -4.39 17.81 19.45
CA ARG A 100 -3.83 18.05 20.79
C ARG A 100 -4.81 17.59 21.84
#